data_AF-A0A420WU99-F1
#
_entry.id   AF-A0A420WU99-F1
#
_cell.length_a   1.000
_cell.length_b   1.000
_cell.length_c   1.000
_cell.angle_alpha   90.00
_cell.angle_beta   90.00
_cell.angle_gamma   90.00
#
_symmetry.space_group_name_H-M   'P 1'
#
loop_
_entity.id
_entity.type
_entity.pdbx_description
1 polymer ?
#
loop_
_entity_poly.entity_id
_entity_poly.type
_entity_poly.pdbx_seq_one_letter_code
_entity_poly.pdbx_strand_id
1 'polypeptide(L)' 'MEITTRHDASNWFVNSQFVEWEWYENFDEDRLIDFVHHHGNRYEDEQRMVADFLIAEGQIPEDYGLPG' A
#
# COMPACT_ATOMS: atom_id res chain seq x y z
N MET A 1 3.67 3.55 11.73
CA MET A 1 2.48 2.67 11.80
C MET A 1 2.83 1.43 12.59
N GLU A 2 1.94 0.93 13.44
CA GLU A 2 2.11 -0.37 14.11
C GLU A 2 1.20 -1.40 13.42
N ILE A 3 1.72 -2.11 12.43
CA ILE A 3 1.00 -3.17 11.71
C ILE A 3 1.51 -4.50 12.26
N THR A 4 0.85 -5.06 13.26
CA THR A 4 1.33 -6.31 13.89
C THR A 4 0.66 -7.55 13.34
N THR A 5 -0.50 -7.39 12.69
CA THR A 5 -1.26 -8.50 12.12
C THR A 5 -1.81 -8.16 10.74
N ARG A 6 -2.18 -9.18 9.97
CA ARG A 6 -2.90 -9.00 8.71
C ARG A 6 -4.23 -8.25 8.88
N HIS A 7 -4.87 -8.40 10.04
CA HIS A 7 -6.08 -7.65 10.37
C HIS A 7 -5.78 -6.16 10.54
N ASP A 8 -4.66 -5.79 11.17
CA ASP A 8 -4.20 -4.38 11.22
C ASP A 8 -3.90 -3.82 9.83
N ALA A 9 -3.25 -4.62 8.96
CA ALA A 9 -2.96 -4.21 7.58
C ALA A 9 -4.23 -3.98 6.76
N SER A 10 -5.22 -4.87 6.85
CA SER A 10 -6.52 -4.70 6.23
C SER A 10 -7.26 -3.48 6.80
N ASN A 11 -7.24 -3.33 8.13
CA ASN A 11 -7.88 -2.19 8.79
C ASN A 11 -7.22 -0.86 8.42
N TRP A 12 -5.89 -0.84 8.26
CA TRP A 12 -5.17 0.31 7.72
C TRP A 12 -5.67 0.64 6.32
N PHE A 13 -5.71 -0.33 5.40
CA PHE A 13 -6.11 -0.10 4.01
C PHE A 13 -7.50 0.54 3.91
N VAL A 14 -8.50 -0.03 4.60
CA VAL A 14 -9.88 0.50 4.57
C VAL A 14 -10.04 1.86 5.25
N ASN A 15 -9.12 2.26 6.12
CA ASN A 15 -9.11 3.58 6.76
C ASN A 15 -8.17 4.58 6.07
N SER A 16 -7.39 4.14 5.08
CA SER A 16 -6.46 4.98 4.34
C SER A 16 -7.11 5.62 3.12
N GLN A 17 -6.53 6.72 2.65
CA GLN A 17 -6.96 7.40 1.43
C GLN A 17 -6.86 6.51 0.16
N PHE A 18 -6.07 5.43 0.21
CA PHE A 18 -5.85 4.53 -0.91
C PHE A 18 -7.03 3.58 -1.18
N VAL A 19 -8.00 3.47 -0.28
CA VAL A 19 -9.21 2.66 -0.51
C VAL A 19 -10.10 3.25 -1.59
N GLU A 20 -10.08 4.58 -1.75
CA GLU A 20 -10.87 5.31 -2.74
C GLU A 20 -10.11 5.51 -4.08
N TRP A 21 -8.90 4.97 -4.20
CA TRP A 21 -8.12 5.10 -5.43
C TRP A 21 -8.62 4.18 -6.53
N GLU A 22 -8.63 4.71 -7.76
CA GLU A 22 -8.70 3.89 -8.96
C GLU A 22 -7.34 3.23 -9.18
N TRP A 23 -7.19 2.03 -8.62
CA TRP A 23 -6.04 1.19 -8.88
C TRP A 23 -6.03 0.67 -10.32
N TYR A 24 -4.87 0.19 -10.76
CA TYR A 24 -4.71 -0.47 -12.06
C TYR A 24 -5.61 -1.70 -12.21
N GLU A 25 -5.95 -2.06 -13.46
CA GLU A 25 -6.98 -3.07 -13.82
C GLU A 25 -6.84 -4.44 -13.13
N ASN A 26 -5.64 -4.83 -12.71
CA ASN A 26 -5.35 -6.11 -12.06
C ASN A 26 -4.87 -5.97 -10.61
N PHE A 27 -5.23 -4.87 -9.95
CA PHE A 27 -4.87 -4.66 -8.55
C PHE A 27 -5.52 -5.70 -7.65
N ASP A 28 -4.68 -6.29 -6.79
CA ASP A 28 -5.08 -7.29 -5.82
C ASP A 28 -4.87 -6.72 -4.42
N GLU A 29 -5.97 -6.41 -3.74
CA GLU A 29 -5.97 -5.88 -2.37
C GLU A 29 -5.22 -6.81 -1.42
N ASP A 30 -5.31 -8.12 -1.62
CA ASP A 30 -4.71 -9.11 -0.74
C ASP A 30 -3.17 -9.03 -0.79
N ARG A 31 -2.61 -8.70 -1.97
CA ARG A 31 -1.17 -8.44 -2.14
C ARG A 31 -0.72 -7.20 -1.42
N LEU A 32 -1.51 -6.12 -1.47
CA LEU A 32 -1.18 -4.89 -0.75
C LEU A 32 -1.22 -5.14 0.76
N ILE A 33 -2.27 -5.80 1.26
CA ILE A 33 -2.40 -6.15 2.68
C ILE A 33 -1.23 -7.03 3.13
N ASP A 34 -0.83 -8.02 2.33
CA ASP A 34 0.32 -8.88 2.63
C ASP A 34 1.64 -8.07 2.64
N PHE A 35 1.83 -7.18 1.67
CA PHE A 35 2.99 -6.29 1.63
C PHE A 35 3.05 -5.38 2.86
N VAL A 36 1.95 -4.76 3.25
CA VAL A 36 1.84 -3.88 4.43
C VAL A 36 2.07 -4.68 5.71
N HIS A 37 1.55 -5.89 5.81
CA HIS A 37 1.80 -6.77 6.94
C HIS A 37 3.29 -7.14 7.07
N HIS A 38 3.96 -7.47 5.97
CA HIS A 38 5.36 -7.89 5.98
C HIS A 38 6.36 -6.72 6.09
N HIS A 39 6.04 -5.57 5.49
CA HIS A 39 6.98 -4.45 5.33
C HIS A 39 6.51 -3.14 5.96
N GLY A 40 5.23 -2.98 6.31
CA GLY A 40 4.65 -1.71 6.73
C GLY A 40 5.28 -1.08 7.97
N ASN A 41 5.78 -1.90 8.92
CA ASN A 41 6.51 -1.37 10.08
C ASN A 41 7.88 -0.75 9.74
N ARG A 42 8.39 -0.98 8.52
CA ARG A 42 9.67 -0.40 8.05
C ARG A 42 9.47 0.98 7.45
N TYR A 43 8.22 1.35 7.15
CA TYR A 43 7.87 2.64 6.58
C TYR A 43 7.31 3.55 7.67
N GLU A 44 7.91 4.73 7.80
CA GLU A 44 7.38 5.81 8.65
C GLU A 44 6.21 6.53 7.96
N ASP A 45 6.15 6.44 6.62
CA ASP A 45 5.20 7.14 5.77
C ASP A 45 4.46 6.17 4.84
N GLU A 46 3.13 6.28 4.83
CA GLU A 46 2.24 5.40 4.08
C GLU A 46 2.31 5.61 2.56
N GLN A 47 2.57 6.84 2.10
CA GLN A 47 2.70 7.14 0.67
C GLN A 47 3.94 6.47 0.09
N ARG A 48 5.07 6.52 0.82
CA ARG A 48 6.28 5.77 0.44
C ARG A 48 6.06 4.27 0.39
N MET A 49 5.31 3.72 1.35
CA MET A 49 5.00 2.29 1.36
C MET A 49 4.20 1.87 0.13
N VAL A 50 3.15 2.63 -0.22
CA VAL A 50 2.33 2.35 -1.41
C VAL A 50 3.13 2.59 -2.70
N ALA A 51 4.01 3.59 -2.73
CA ALA A 51 4.89 3.82 -3.86
C ALA A 51 5.84 2.63 -4.12
N ASP A 52 6.50 2.13 -3.07
CA ASP A 52 7.34 0.94 -3.16
C ASP A 52 6.55 -0.29 -3.66
N PHE A 53 5.32 -0.48 -3.16
CA PHE A 53 4.44 -1.54 -3.63
C PHE A 53 4.12 -1.41 -5.12
N LEU A 54 3.78 -0.20 -5.58
CA LEU A 54 3.53 0.09 -6.98
C LEU A 54 4.77 -0.20 -7.85
N ILE A 55 5.96 0.22 -7.42
CA ILE A 55 7.21 -0.07 -8.13
C ILE A 55 7.45 -1.59 -8.21
N ALA A 56 7.19 -2.32 -7.13
CA ALA A 56 7.33 -3.78 -7.10
C ALA A 56 6.36 -4.50 -8.06
N GLU A 57 5.15 -3.98 -8.24
CA GLU A 57 4.17 -4.47 -9.22
C GLU A 57 4.41 -3.91 -10.65
N GLY A 58 5.49 -3.15 -10.86
CA GLY A 58 5.88 -2.58 -12.15
C GLY A 58 5.06 -1.34 -12.58
N GLN A 59 4.37 -0.72 -11.62
CA GLN A 59 3.63 0.53 -11.79
C GLN A 59 4.51 1.75 -11.48
N ILE A 60 4.05 2.92 -11.90
CA ILE A 60 4.75 4.20 -11.68
C ILE A 60 4.01 4.98 -10.58
N PRO A 61 4.58 5.16 -9.38
CA PRO A 61 3.93 5.87 -8.27
C PRO A 61 3.51 7.30 -8.60
N GLU A 62 4.28 7.98 -9.44
CA GLU A 62 4.02 9.36 -9.85
C GLU A 62 2.68 9.51 -10.60
N ASP A 63 2.21 8.47 -11.29
CA ASP A 63 0.90 8.45 -11.96
C ASP A 63 -0.26 8.54 -10.95
N TYR A 64 0.00 8.09 -9.71
CA TYR A 64 -0.92 8.13 -8.58
C TYR A 64 -0.64 9.32 -7.64
N GLY A 65 0.26 10.24 -8.04
CA GLY A 65 0.65 11.40 -7.23
C GLY A 65 1.56 11.08 -6.05
N LEU A 66 2.23 9.92 -6.06
CA LEU A 66 3.15 9.49 -5.02
C LEU A 66 4.62 9.81 -5.35
N PRO A 67 5.48 9.91 -4.33
CA PRO A 67 6.92 10.01 -4.56
C PRO A 67 7.46 8.72 -5.22
N GLY A 68 8.16 8.86 -6.34
CA GLY A 68 8.87 7.77 -7.04
C GLY A 68 10.29 7.54 -6.56
#